data_AF-A0A960FY77-F1
#
_entry.id   AF-A0A960FY77-F1
#
_cell.length_a   1.000
_cell.length_b   1.000
_cell.length_c   1.000
_cell.angle_alpha   90.00
_cell.angle_beta   90.00
_cell.angle_gamma   90.00
#
_symmetry.space_group_name_H-M   'P 1'
#
loop_
_entity.id
_entity.type
_entity.pdbx_description
1 polymer ?
#
loop_
_entity_poly.entity_id
_entity_poly.type
_entity_poly.pdbx_seq_one_letter_code
_entity_poly.pdbx_strand_id
1 'polypeptide(L)' 'KTATGGVDEDETEIAESLELPGADLSNEALTVQVVPKQEDEFTCSVCFLVHHRSQLASEKNGVYMCTECAG' A
#
# COMPACT_ATOMS: atom_id res chain seq x y z
N LYS A 1 23.99 -33.03 42.44
CA LYS A 1 24.00 -34.27 41.62
C LYS A 1 22.55 -34.51 41.23
N THR A 2 22.06 -34.39 40.02
CA THR A 2 22.54 -34.68 38.65
C THR A 2 21.28 -34.41 37.78
N ALA A 3 21.24 -33.93 36.56
CA ALA A 3 22.10 -33.21 35.64
C ALA A 3 21.12 -32.46 34.71
N THR A 4 21.43 -31.23 34.33
CA THR A 4 20.78 -30.52 33.22
C THR A 4 21.14 -31.28 31.94
N GLY A 5 20.21 -32.09 31.43
CA GLY A 5 20.45 -32.98 30.31
C GLY A 5 19.51 -32.70 29.14
N GLY A 6 20.02 -32.05 28.10
CA GLY A 6 19.54 -32.22 26.73
C GLY A 6 18.42 -31.30 26.25
N VAL A 7 18.45 -30.00 26.55
CA VAL A 7 17.53 -29.03 25.94
C VAL A 7 18.33 -27.82 25.45
N ASP A 8 19.01 -27.94 24.30
CA ASP A 8 19.56 -26.76 23.58
C ASP A 8 19.89 -27.03 22.09
N GLU A 9 19.97 -28.28 21.63
CA GLU A 9 20.38 -28.58 20.24
C GLU A 9 19.24 -29.00 19.29
N ASP A 10 18.01 -29.23 19.78
CA ASP A 10 16.91 -29.78 18.96
C ASP A 10 15.86 -28.71 18.54
N GLU A 11 15.77 -27.57 19.24
CA GLU A 11 14.77 -26.53 18.90
C GLU A 11 15.10 -25.78 17.60
N THR A 12 16.38 -25.57 17.30
CA THR A 12 16.80 -24.87 16.07
C THR A 12 16.57 -25.73 14.82
N GLU A 13 16.85 -27.04 14.87
CA GLU A 13 16.57 -27.94 13.74
C GLU A 13 15.06 -28.13 13.52
N ILE A 14 14.27 -28.20 14.61
CA ILE A 14 12.80 -28.27 14.49
C ILE A 14 12.24 -26.97 13.91
N ALA A 15 12.74 -25.80 14.35
CA ALA A 15 12.27 -24.51 13.87
C ALA A 15 12.56 -24.28 12.37
N GLU A 16 13.66 -24.81 11.85
CA GLU A 16 14.02 -24.72 10.43
C GLU A 16 13.20 -25.67 9.54
N SER A 17 12.71 -26.80 10.07
CA SER A 17 11.87 -27.76 9.34
C SER A 17 10.36 -27.43 9.36
N LEU A 18 9.94 -26.45 10.16
CA LEU A 18 8.56 -25.97 10.18
C LEU A 18 8.34 -24.93 9.08
N GLU A 19 8.11 -25.42 7.86
CA GLU A 19 7.60 -24.60 6.77
C GLU A 19 6.24 -24.02 7.19
N LEU A 20 6.20 -22.73 7.50
CA LEU A 20 4.97 -22.04 7.89
C LEU A 20 3.98 -22.08 6.70
N PRO A 21 2.81 -22.73 6.84
CA PRO A 21 1.80 -22.72 5.78
C PRO A 21 1.28 -21.29 5.64
N GLY A 22 1.69 -20.60 4.57
CA GLY A 22 1.34 -19.20 4.32
C GLY A 22 2.48 -18.32 3.82
N ALA A 23 3.71 -18.85 3.72
CA ALA A 23 4.86 -18.07 3.21
C ALA A 23 4.95 -17.99 1.68
N ASP A 24 4.17 -18.79 0.94
CA ASP A 24 4.15 -18.75 -0.52
C ASP A 24 2.95 -17.95 -1.07
N LEU A 25 3.12 -16.63 -1.16
CA LEU A 25 2.22 -15.78 -1.94
C LEU A 25 2.63 -15.68 -3.41
N SER A 26 3.58 -16.50 -3.90
CA SER A 26 4.04 -16.43 -5.30
C SER A 26 2.99 -16.88 -6.31
N ASN A 27 1.93 -17.55 -5.84
CA ASN A 27 0.77 -17.98 -6.63
C ASN A 27 -0.47 -17.07 -6.44
N GLU A 28 -0.36 -15.97 -5.68
CA GLU A 28 -1.46 -15.04 -5.47
C GLU A 28 -1.31 -13.83 -6.40
N ALA A 29 -2.18 -13.75 -7.41
CA ALA A 29 -2.22 -12.62 -8.32
C ALA A 29 -2.97 -11.44 -7.69
N LEU A 30 -2.25 -10.41 -7.26
CA LEU A 30 -2.86 -9.14 -6.82
C LEU A 30 -3.57 -8.48 -8.01
N THR A 31 -4.89 -8.56 -8.03
CA THR A 31 -5.71 -7.93 -9.08
C THR A 31 -5.88 -6.45 -8.80
N VAL A 32 -5.13 -5.61 -9.52
CA VAL A 32 -5.26 -4.15 -9.43
C VAL A 32 -6.25 -3.67 -10.48
N GLN A 33 -7.39 -3.13 -10.04
CA GLN A 33 -8.33 -2.45 -10.93
C GLN A 33 -7.89 -1.00 -11.12
N VAL A 34 -7.61 -0.62 -12.37
CA VAL A 34 -7.32 0.77 -12.74
C VAL A 34 -8.62 1.43 -13.19
N VAL A 35 -9.13 2.37 -12.38
CA VAL A 35 -10.27 3.20 -12.78
C VAL A 35 -9.73 4.39 -13.59
N PRO A 36 -10.15 4.57 -14.85
CA PRO A 36 -9.76 5.73 -15.63
C PRO A 36 -10.32 7.01 -14.99
N LYS A 37 -9.57 8.09 -15.13
CA LYS A 37 -9.95 9.42 -14.64
C LYS A 37 -11.36 9.77 -15.11
N GLN A 38 -12.29 10.01 -14.17
CA GLN A 38 -13.64 10.43 -14.51
C GLN A 38 -13.62 11.85 -15.09
N GLU A 39 -14.55 12.16 -16.01
CA GLU A 39 -14.60 13.48 -16.68
C GLU A 39 -14.74 14.65 -15.70
N ASP A 40 -15.33 14.39 -14.54
CA ASP A 40 -15.62 15.39 -13.51
C ASP A 40 -14.58 15.42 -12.37
N GLU A 41 -13.40 14.81 -12.53
CA GLU A 41 -12.33 14.83 -11.52
C GLU A 41 -11.08 15.61 -11.98
N PHE A 42 -10.38 16.25 -11.05
CA PHE A 42 -9.07 16.84 -11.31
C PHE A 42 -8.12 16.71 -10.12
N THR A 43 -6.82 16.72 -10.38
CA THR A 43 -5.78 16.73 -9.35
C THR A 43 -5.30 18.16 -9.16
N CYS A 44 -5.41 18.69 -7.95
CA CYS A 44 -4.91 20.03 -7.63
C CYS A 44 -3.38 20.04 -7.67
N SER A 45 -2.78 21.02 -8.34
CA SER A 45 -1.31 21.14 -8.46
C SER A 45 -0.61 21.61 -7.18
N VAL A 46 -1.37 22.00 -6.16
CA VAL A 46 -0.85 22.54 -4.89
C VAL A 46 -0.91 21.50 -3.78
N CYS A 47 -2.09 20.93 -3.53
CA CYS A 47 -2.30 19.90 -2.49
C CYS A 47 -2.23 18.46 -3.00
N PHE A 48 -2.16 18.24 -4.33
CA PHE A 48 -2.08 16.91 -4.98
C PHE A 48 -3.28 15.98 -4.71
N LEU A 49 -4.36 16.49 -4.12
CA LEU A 49 -5.59 15.75 -3.91
C LEU A 49 -6.47 15.77 -5.17
N VAL A 50 -7.24 14.69 -5.34
CA VAL A 50 -8.27 14.58 -6.37
C VAL A 50 -9.55 15.22 -5.85
N HIS A 51 -10.10 16.15 -6.62
CA HIS A 51 -11.35 16.83 -6.31
C HIS A 51 -12.31 16.72 -7.50
N HIS A 52 -13.60 16.85 -7.20
CA HIS A 52 -14.62 17.01 -8.21
C HIS A 52 -14.49 18.39 -8.89
N ARG A 53 -14.82 18.49 -10.18
CA ARG A 53 -14.71 19.71 -11.01
C ARG A 53 -15.49 20.90 -10.47
N SER A 54 -16.46 20.67 -9.58
CA SER A 54 -17.15 21.71 -8.81
C SER A 54 -16.24 22.49 -7.85
N GLN A 55 -15.11 21.93 -7.45
CA GLN A 55 -14.11 22.54 -6.57
C GLN A 55 -12.95 23.18 -7.36
N LEU A 56 -13.04 23.25 -8.70
CA LEU A 56 -12.02 23.87 -9.54
C LEU A 56 -12.10 25.40 -9.42
N ALA A 57 -11.04 26.02 -8.93
CA ALA A 57 -10.96 27.48 -8.84
C ALA A 57 -10.27 28.12 -10.04
N SER A 58 -9.22 27.47 -10.55
CA SER A 58 -8.46 27.99 -11.69
C SER A 58 -7.86 26.87 -12.51
N GLU A 59 -7.84 27.10 -13.82
CA GLU A 59 -7.15 26.26 -14.80
C GLU A 59 -6.25 27.16 -15.66
N LYS A 60 -4.95 26.87 -15.72
CA LYS A 60 -4.02 27.57 -16.61
C LYS A 60 -3.02 26.61 -17.20
N ASN A 61 -2.99 26.48 -18.53
CA ASN A 61 -2.04 25.62 -19.25
C ASN A 61 -2.05 24.15 -18.78
N GLY A 62 -3.23 23.60 -18.44
CA GLY A 62 -3.35 22.23 -17.92
C GLY A 62 -2.98 22.07 -16.44
N VAL A 63 -2.70 23.17 -15.73
CA VAL A 63 -2.52 23.20 -14.28
C VAL A 63 -3.85 23.53 -13.63
N TYR A 64 -4.36 22.60 -12.80
CA TYR A 64 -5.63 22.75 -12.08
C TYR A 64 -5.37 23.11 -10.62
N MET A 65 -6.13 24.06 -10.08
CA MET A 65 -6.04 24.50 -8.68
C MET A 65 -7.42 24.45 -8.02
N CYS A 66 -7.53 23.85 -6.83
CA CYS A 66 -8.78 23.77 -6.09
C CYS A 66 -9.10 25.09 -5.35
N THR A 67 -10.37 25.28 -5.00
CA THR A 67 -10.86 26.45 -4.25
C THR A 67 -10.18 26.64 -2.90
N GLU A 68 -9.74 25.55 -2.26
CA GLU A 68 -9.06 25.61 -0.96
C GLU A 68 -7.62 26.12 -1.10
N CYS A 69 -6.94 25.84 -2.22
CA CYS A 69 -5.59 26.34 -2.49
C CYS A 69 -5.55 27.70 -3.20
N ALA A 70 -6.68 28.12 -3.78
CA ALA A 70 -6.84 29.43 -4.41
C ALA A 70 -7.38 30.51 -3.47
N GLY A 71 -7.88 30.10 -2.29
CA GLY A 71 -8.43 30.95 -1.23
C GLY A 71 -7.39 31.55 -0.32
#